data_AF-A0A1V1W3V9-F1
#
_entry.id   AF-A0A1V1W3V9-F1
#
_cell.length_a   1.000
_cell.length_b   1.000
_cell.length_c   1.000
_cell.angle_alpha   90.00
_cell.angle_beta   90.00
_cell.angle_gamma   90.00
#
_symmetry.space_group_name_H-M   'P 1'
#
loop_
_entity.id
_entity.type
_entity.pdbx_description
1 polymer ?
#
loop_
_entity_poly.entity_id
_entity_poly.type
_entity_poly.pdbx_seq_one_letter_code
_entity_poly.pdbx_strand_id
1 'polypeptide(L)' 'MAKPLWVVAGVVLALLGLLFTLQGVGVIEDSSMSNTTTWSILGPVILLVGVGLLSVGIRGRRP' A
#
# COMPACT_ATOMS: atom_id res chain seq x y z
N MET A 1 -16.69 3.80 17.06
CA MET A 1 -17.10 3.15 15.79
C MET A 1 -16.07 3.30 14.65
N ALA A 2 -14.79 3.64 14.93
CA ALA A 2 -13.76 3.84 13.89
C ALA A 2 -13.03 2.56 13.43
N LYS A 3 -13.24 1.41 14.08
CA LYS A 3 -12.48 0.16 13.90
C LYS A 3 -12.51 -0.47 12.48
N PRO A 4 -13.62 -0.44 11.70
CA PRO A 4 -13.59 -1.00 10.34
C PRO A 4 -12.86 -0.09 9.35
N LEU A 5 -12.89 1.23 9.58
CA LEU A 5 -12.29 2.22 8.68
C LEU A 5 -10.77 2.04 8.56
N TRP A 6 -10.08 1.73 9.68
CA TRP A 6 -8.63 1.48 9.69
C TRP A 6 -8.22 0.25 8.89
N VAL A 7 -9.06 -0.80 8.92
CA VAL A 7 -8.80 -2.02 8.14
C VAL A 7 -9.00 -1.75 6.66
N VAL A 8 -10.08 -1.06 6.28
CA VAL A 8 -10.35 -0.70 4.88
C VAL A 8 -9.25 0.23 4.35
N ALA A 9 -8.87 1.26 5.11
CA ALA A 9 -7.80 2.18 4.73
C ALA A 9 -6.46 1.46 4.57
N GLY A 10 -6.12 0.53 5.48
CA GLY A 10 -4.91 -0.28 5.38
C GLY A 10 -4.89 -1.17 4.13
N VAL A 11 -6.01 -1.83 3.81
CA VAL A 11 -6.15 -2.65 2.60
C VAL A 11 -5.99 -1.79 1.35
N VAL A 12 -6.67 -0.66 1.26
CA VAL A 12 -6.59 0.25 0.09
C VAL A 12 -5.16 0.76 -0.09
N LEU A 13 -4.51 1.22 0.98
CA LEU A 13 -3.12 1.68 0.93
C LEU A 13 -2.15 0.58 0.54
N ALA A 14 -2.33 -0.65 1.05
CA ALA A 14 -1.48 -1.77 0.67
C ALA A 14 -1.62 -2.12 -0.82
N LEU A 15 -2.84 -2.14 -1.35
CA LEU A 15 -3.09 -2.41 -2.76
C LEU A 15 -2.52 -1.31 -3.67
N LEU A 16 -2.69 -0.04 -3.29
CA LEU A 16 -2.12 1.10 -4.03
C LEU A 16 -0.59 1.08 -3.99
N GLY A 17 0.00 0.79 -2.83
CA GLY A 17 1.44 0.65 -2.68
C GLY A 17 2.01 -0.47 -3.56
N LEU A 18 1.34 -1.63 -3.59
CA LEU A 18 1.72 -2.74 -4.48
C LEU A 18 1.66 -2.34 -5.95
N LEU A 19 0.57 -1.69 -6.38
CA LEU A 19 0.42 -1.22 -7.76
C LEU A 19 1.52 -0.24 -8.14
N PHE A 20 1.83 0.73 -7.28
CA PHE A 20 2.90 1.69 -7.51
C PHE A 20 4.30 1.06 -7.48
N THR A 21 4.53 0.03 -6.66
CA THR A 21 5.77 -0.75 -6.71
C THR A 21 5.91 -1.42 -8.07
N LEU A 22 4.86 -2.13 -8.50
CA LEU A 22 4.85 -2.86 -9.77
C LEU A 22 5.00 -1.92 -10.98
N GLN A 23 4.41 -0.72 -10.94
CA GLN A 23 4.64 0.32 -11.94
C GLN A 23 6.10 0.81 -11.88
N GLY A 24 6.59 1.17 -10.70
CA GLY A 24 7.95 1.69 -10.51
C GLY A 24 9.03 0.77 -11.04
N VAL A 25 8.93 -0.54 -10.77
CA VAL A 25 9.89 -1.56 -11.24
C VAL A 25 9.70 -1.98 -12.69
N GLY A 26 8.72 -1.42 -13.40
CA GLY A 26 8.46 -1.71 -14.81
C GLY A 26 7.74 -3.02 -15.08
N VAL A 27 7.07 -3.63 -14.09
CA VAL A 27 6.20 -4.80 -14.33
C VAL A 27 4.86 -4.37 -14.94
N ILE A 28 4.36 -3.21 -14.52
CA ILE A 28 3.20 -2.56 -15.12
C ILE A 28 3.70 -1.37 -15.94
N GLU A 29 3.69 -1.55 -17.25
CA GLU A 29 4.05 -0.55 -18.26
C GLU A 29 2.75 0.13 -18.77
N ASP A 30 2.85 1.22 -19.54
CA ASP A 30 1.73 2.13 -19.95
C ASP A 30 1.35 3.28 -18.99
N SER A 31 2.23 3.69 -18.07
CA SER A 31 2.01 4.92 -17.29
C SER A 31 3.25 5.81 -17.22
N SER A 32 3.06 7.12 -16.99
CA SER A 32 4.16 8.06 -16.69
C SER A 32 4.93 7.74 -15.40
N MET A 33 4.45 6.77 -14.63
CA MET A 33 5.05 6.31 -13.38
C MET A 33 5.98 5.10 -13.58
N SER A 34 5.94 4.46 -14.75
CA SER A 34 6.67 3.23 -15.03
C SER A 34 8.17 3.46 -15.25
N ASN A 35 9.03 2.55 -14.77
CA ASN A 35 10.50 2.63 -14.90
C ASN A 35 11.14 3.90 -14.27
N THR A 36 10.56 4.42 -13.19
CA THR A 36 11.12 5.57 -12.46
C THR A 36 11.59 5.19 -11.07
N THR A 37 12.72 5.76 -10.63
CA THR A 37 13.27 5.56 -9.29
C THR A 37 12.32 6.05 -8.21
N THR A 38 11.54 7.09 -8.49
CA THR A 38 10.55 7.67 -7.58
C THR A 38 9.50 6.64 -7.16
N TRP A 39 8.83 6.00 -8.11
CA TRP A 39 7.76 5.03 -7.80
C TRP A 39 8.30 3.67 -7.34
N SER A 40 9.52 3.30 -7.78
CA SER A 40 10.24 2.13 -7.26
C SER A 40 10.52 2.22 -5.76
N ILE A 41 10.74 3.43 -5.23
CA ILE A 41 11.00 3.65 -3.80
C ILE A 41 9.70 3.95 -3.04
N LEU A 42 8.82 4.80 -3.58
CA LEU A 42 7.58 5.18 -2.90
C LEU A 42 6.57 4.04 -2.82
N GLY A 43 6.44 3.20 -3.85
CA GLY A 43 5.52 2.07 -3.85
C GLY A 43 5.72 1.13 -2.65
N PRO A 44 6.95 0.62 -2.42
CA PRO A 44 7.24 -0.23 -1.26
C PRO A 44 7.00 0.47 0.08
N VAL A 45 7.30 1.77 0.18
CA VAL A 45 7.03 2.55 1.41
C VAL A 45 5.53 2.61 1.69
N ILE A 46 4.71 2.92 0.68
CA ILE A 46 3.25 2.99 0.79
C ILE A 46 2.68 1.60 1.14
N LEU A 47 3.19 0.54 0.51
CA LEU A 47 2.82 -0.84 0.80
C LEU A 47 3.05 -1.17 2.29
N LEU A 48 4.25 -0.86 2.81
CA LEU A 48 4.60 -1.13 4.21
C LEU A 48 3.72 -0.35 5.19
N VAL A 49 3.41 0.92 4.89
CA VAL A 49 2.48 1.73 5.70
C VAL A 49 1.08 1.13 5.70
N GLY A 50 0.57 0.73 4.53
CA GLY A 50 -0.73 0.07 4.40
C GLY A 50 -0.83 -1.22 5.20
N VAL A 51 0.20 -2.07 5.11
CA VAL A 51 0.31 -3.33 5.87
C VAL A 51 0.40 -3.05 7.39
N GLY A 52 1.14 -2.02 7.79
CA GLY A 52 1.24 -1.59 9.18
C GLY A 52 -0.12 -1.17 9.76
N LEU A 53 -0.88 -0.35 9.02
CA LEU A 53 -2.22 0.07 9.41
C LEU A 53 -3.20 -1.11 9.51
N LEU A 54 -3.14 -2.03 8.54
CA LEU A 54 -3.89 -3.29 8.55
C LEU A 54 -3.60 -4.11 9.81
N SER A 55 -2.32 -4.24 10.16
CA SER A 55 -1.85 -5.00 11.33
C SER A 55 -2.36 -4.39 12.64
N VAL A 56 -2.34 -3.06 12.78
CA VAL A 56 -2.90 -2.35 13.94
C VAL A 56 -4.42 -2.51 14.00
N GLY A 57 -5.11 -2.36 12.88
CA GLY A 57 -6.57 -2.52 12.78
C GLY A 57 -7.03 -3.93 13.14
N ILE A 58 -6.27 -4.97 12.79
CA ILE A 58 -6.54 -6.37 13.13
C ILE A 58 -6.16 -6.67 14.60
N ARG A 59 -5.02 -6.18 15.10
CA ARG A 59 -4.62 -6.39 16.51
C ARG A 59 -5.58 -5.73 17.49
N GLY A 60 -6.18 -4.59 17.13
CA GLY A 60 -7.23 -3.95 17.91
C GLY A 60 -8.58 -4.69 17.92
N ARG A 61 -8.72 -5.81 17.18
CA ARG A 61 -9.87 -6.74 17.26
C ARG A 61 -9.62 -7.94 18.17
N ARG A 62 -8.44 -8.08 18.78
CA ARG A 62 -8.22 -9.15 19.77
C ARG A 62 -9.04 -8.82 21.03
N PRO A 63 -9.94 -9.71 21.47
CA PRO A 63 -10.76 -9.51 22.66
C PRO A 63 -9.92 -9.41 23.93
#